data_AF-A0A9W7Y8D0-F1
#
_entry.id   AF-A0A9W7Y8D0-F1
#
_cell.length_a   1.000
_cell.length_b   1.000
_cell.length_c   1.000
_cell.angle_alpha   90.00
_cell.angle_beta   90.00
_cell.angle_gamma   90.00
#
_symmetry.space_group_name_H-M   'P 1'
#
loop_
_entity.id
_entity.type
_entity.pdbx_description
1 polymer ?
#
loop_
_entity_poly.entity_id
_entity_poly.type
_entity_poly.pdbx_seq_one_letter_code
_entity_poly.pdbx_strand_id
1 'polypeptide(L)'
;MNWIVTLKRRAGSTTPSGAGGSGDGLLSAARYVFKVKNILRRVESEVPHDGLCEWLHADIAEQYRIDLQTHDHRGIFPGSGGGARGDSTGAAAGAADGGGPAAAAAAVTATDAAPTTTTPAGGGSAGGRGGGRLEVVVVDPQRKARHLNRTRHKQKTGLADRASAAVARVMADVRTAPVLAIDEGAEFVRRLAGEPSILSDSGYKRMTELSSAHHRAYIAELHTLLERYQRDGCTHVWLYAAKGDLAITYKL
;
A
#
# COMPACT_ATOMS: atom_id res chain seq x y z
N MET A 1 15.98 7.02 -8.42
CA MET A 1 17.15 7.70 -7.82
C MET A 1 17.06 9.18 -8.19
N ASN A 2 16.87 10.09 -7.23
CA ASN A 2 16.62 11.52 -7.52
C ASN A 2 17.86 12.42 -7.32
N TRP A 3 18.95 11.87 -6.79
CA TRP A 3 20.19 12.58 -6.50
C TRP A 3 21.38 11.95 -7.22
N ILE A 4 22.26 12.81 -7.75
CA ILE A 4 23.56 12.42 -8.32
C ILE A 4 24.63 13.13 -7.50
N VAL A 5 25.58 12.37 -6.95
CA VAL A 5 26.69 12.91 -6.14
C VAL A 5 27.99 12.70 -6.91
N THR A 6 28.68 13.79 -7.23
CA THR A 6 29.95 13.76 -7.94
C THR A 6 31.04 14.36 -7.06
N LEU A 7 32.12 13.60 -6.84
CA LEU A 7 33.29 14.09 -6.12
C LEU A 7 34.08 15.07 -7.01
N LYS A 8 34.31 16.29 -6.53
CA LYS A 8 35.09 17.33 -7.22
C LYS A 8 36.26 17.75 -6.33
N ARG A 9 37.47 17.80 -6.91
CA ARG A 9 38.65 18.34 -6.22
C ARG A 9 38.53 19.86 -6.17
N ARG A 10 38.74 20.47 -5.00
CA ARG A 10 38.68 21.92 -4.83
C ARG A 10 39.85 22.57 -5.58
N ALA A 11 39.55 23.39 -6.59
CA ALA A 11 40.57 24.16 -7.29
C ALA A 11 41.13 25.21 -6.31
N GLY A 12 42.39 25.05 -5.89
CA GLY A 12 43.06 25.95 -4.95
C GLY A 12 43.73 25.30 -3.73
N SER A 13 43.65 23.98 -3.56
CA SER A 13 44.44 23.31 -2.52
C SER A 13 45.89 23.09 -3.00
N THR A 14 46.68 24.16 -3.08
CA THR A 14 48.14 24.04 -3.27
C THR A 14 48.68 23.35 -2.03
N THR A 15 49.00 22.07 -2.16
CA THR A 15 49.55 21.29 -1.05
C THR A 15 50.96 21.82 -0.78
N PRO A 16 51.28 22.34 0.40
CA PRO A 16 52.66 22.68 0.73
C PRO A 16 53.46 21.38 0.67
N SER A 17 54.44 21.34 -0.24
CA SER A 17 55.38 20.23 -0.41
C SER A 17 56.33 20.18 0.78
N GLY A 18 55.83 19.76 1.94
CA GLY A 18 56.63 19.50 3.15
C GLY A 18 56.79 18.00 3.34
N ALA A 19 58.01 17.50 3.16
CA ALA A 19 58.35 16.10 3.34
C ALA A 19 58.29 15.69 4.82
N GLY A 20 57.66 14.55 5.09
CA GLY A 20 57.80 13.82 6.36
C GLY A 20 56.52 13.71 7.18
N GLY A 21 55.85 12.56 7.09
CA GLY A 21 54.74 12.23 7.98
C GLY A 21 53.97 11.01 7.52
N SER A 22 54.34 9.85 8.04
CA SER A 22 53.74 8.55 7.75
C SER A 22 52.25 8.49 8.06
N GLY A 23 51.46 8.08 7.06
CA GLY A 23 50.48 7.00 7.19
C GLY A 23 49.18 7.29 7.96
N ASP A 24 48.32 8.15 7.42
CA ASP A 24 46.85 7.94 7.38
C ASP A 24 46.17 8.98 6.45
N GLY A 25 46.68 9.09 5.21
CA GLY A 25 46.47 10.28 4.37
C GLY A 25 45.56 10.09 3.17
N LEU A 26 44.70 9.06 3.12
CA LEU A 26 44.06 8.71 1.85
C LEU A 26 42.96 9.69 1.42
N LEU A 27 42.34 10.43 2.35
CA LEU A 27 41.31 11.42 2.02
C LEU A 27 41.31 12.55 3.06
N SER A 28 42.24 13.50 2.99
CA SER A 28 42.09 14.74 3.76
C SER A 28 40.80 15.42 3.30
N ALA A 29 39.74 15.29 4.11
CA ALA A 29 38.36 15.72 3.82
C ALA A 29 38.27 17.17 3.36
N ALA A 30 39.27 17.99 3.71
CA ALA A 30 39.38 19.40 3.32
C ALA A 30 39.66 19.64 1.82
N ARG A 31 40.13 18.64 1.05
CA ARG A 31 40.52 18.81 -0.36
C ARG A 31 39.41 18.50 -1.36
N TYR A 32 38.34 17.88 -0.90
CA TYR A 32 37.26 17.40 -1.75
C TYR A 32 35.95 18.09 -1.41
N VAL A 33 35.20 18.41 -2.44
CA VAL A 33 33.85 18.95 -2.35
C VAL A 33 32.95 18.05 -3.17
N PHE A 34 31.78 17.73 -2.66
CA PHE A 34 30.78 16.94 -3.38
C PHE A 34 29.84 17.88 -4.11
N LYS A 35 29.71 17.67 -5.41
CA LYS A 35 28.68 18.33 -6.22
C LYS A 35 27.44 17.42 -6.22
N VAL A 36 26.40 17.85 -5.53
CA VAL A 36 25.14 17.11 -5.41
C VAL A 36 24.10 17.74 -6.34
N LYS A 37 23.53 16.94 -7.24
CA LYS A 37 22.49 17.36 -8.18
C LYS A 37 21.17 16.71 -7.82
N ASN A 38 20.17 17.53 -7.52
CA ASN A 38 18.79 17.10 -7.34
C ASN A 38 18.08 17.19 -8.71
N ILE A 39 17.72 16.04 -9.28
CA ILE A 39 17.17 15.93 -10.64
C ILE A 39 15.77 16.57 -10.73
N LEU A 40 14.96 16.40 -9.68
CA LEU A 40 13.58 16.88 -9.65
C LEU A 40 13.52 18.40 -9.57
N ARG A 41 14.36 18.99 -8.71
CA ARG A 41 14.43 20.45 -8.52
C ARG A 41 15.30 21.15 -9.56
N ARG A 42 16.11 20.39 -10.32
CA ARG A 42 17.14 20.90 -11.25
C ARG A 42 18.13 21.85 -10.57
N VAL A 43 18.43 21.59 -9.30
CA VAL A 43 19.37 22.37 -8.49
C VAL A 43 20.66 21.57 -8.29
N GLU A 44 21.79 22.26 -8.36
CA GLU A 44 23.11 21.73 -8.06
C GLU A 44 23.70 22.48 -6.87
N SER A 45 24.26 21.75 -5.91
CA SER A 45 24.86 22.33 -4.69
C SER A 45 26.21 21.70 -4.42
N GLU A 46 27.16 22.50 -3.96
CA GLU A 46 28.48 22.05 -3.54
C GLU A 46 28.48 21.89 -2.02
N VAL A 47 28.73 20.67 -1.54
CA VAL A 47 28.63 20.27 -0.13
C VAL A 47 29.98 19.73 0.34
N PRO A 48 30.48 20.16 1.50
CA PRO A 48 31.74 19.64 2.04
C PRO A 48 31.56 18.18 2.50
N HIS A 49 32.68 17.44 2.60
CA HIS A 49 32.66 16.00 2.86
C HIS A 49 32.05 15.64 4.23
N ASP A 50 32.39 16.41 5.26
CA ASP A 50 31.90 16.27 6.63
C ASP A 50 30.38 16.50 6.74
N GLY A 51 29.83 17.41 5.95
CA GLY A 51 28.39 17.75 5.96
C GLY A 51 27.52 16.98 4.97
N LEU A 52 28.09 16.10 4.11
CA LEU A 52 27.34 15.49 3.00
C LEU A 52 26.13 14.67 3.47
N CYS A 53 26.31 13.81 4.47
CA CYS A 53 25.24 12.93 4.94
C CYS A 53 24.09 13.71 5.58
N GLU A 54 24.41 14.70 6.41
CA GLU A 54 23.41 15.55 7.07
C GLU A 54 22.64 16.38 6.02
N TRP A 55 23.35 16.96 5.06
CA TRP A 55 22.74 17.71 3.96
C TRP A 55 21.79 16.84 3.13
N LEU A 56 22.20 15.61 2.78
CA LEU A 56 21.35 14.67 2.04
C LEU A 56 20.11 14.29 2.82
N HIS A 57 20.21 14.01 4.13
CA HIS A 57 19.04 13.72 4.95
C HIS A 57 18.07 14.90 5.00
N ALA A 58 18.58 16.13 5.14
CA ALA A 58 17.75 17.33 5.14
C ALA A 58 17.05 17.55 3.78
N ASP A 59 17.75 17.41 2.66
CA ASP A 59 17.16 17.59 1.32
C ASP A 59 16.15 16.47 0.97
N ILE A 60 16.41 15.22 1.39
CA ILE A 60 15.46 14.11 1.24
C ILE A 60 14.19 14.36 2.05
N ALA A 61 14.32 14.80 3.31
CA ALA A 61 13.18 15.10 4.17
C ALA A 61 12.33 16.25 3.60
N GLU A 62 12.99 17.28 3.05
CA GLU A 62 12.30 18.40 2.40
C GLU A 62 11.60 17.96 1.11
N GLN A 63 12.24 17.13 0.28
CA GLN A 63 11.59 16.57 -0.91
C GLN A 63 10.35 15.76 -0.54
N TYR A 64 10.45 14.91 0.49
CA TYR A 64 9.30 14.14 0.98
C TYR A 64 8.15 15.04 1.45
N ARG A 65 8.45 16.16 2.12
CA ARG A 65 7.46 17.15 2.53
C ARG A 65 6.76 17.79 1.33
N ILE A 66 7.50 18.12 0.27
CA ILE A 66 6.95 18.69 -0.98
C ILE A 66 6.08 17.66 -1.70
N ASP A 67 6.52 16.40 -1.77
CA ASP A 67 5.78 15.32 -2.42
C ASP A 67 4.42 15.10 -1.72
N LEU A 68 4.38 15.10 -0.39
CA LEU A 68 3.12 15.04 0.37
C LEU A 68 2.18 16.21 0.05
N GLN A 69 2.70 17.45 0.03
CA GLN A 69 1.89 18.65 -0.26
C GLN A 69 1.34 18.66 -1.69
N THR A 70 2.12 18.18 -2.65
CA THR A 70 1.70 18.11 -4.06
C THR A 70 0.66 17.01 -4.30
N HIS A 71 0.71 15.92 -3.54
CA HIS A 71 -0.32 14.88 -3.59
C HIS A 71 -1.67 15.36 -3.05
N ASP A 72 -1.70 16.14 -1.97
CA ASP A 72 -2.94 16.68 -1.40
C ASP A 72 -3.63 17.70 -2.33
N HIS A 73 -2.86 18.52 -3.04
CA HIS A 73 -3.42 19.52 -3.95
C HIS A 73 -3.97 18.96 -5.27
N ARG A 74 -3.65 17.71 -5.63
CA ARG A 74 -4.19 17.08 -6.86
C ARG A 74 -5.52 16.37 -6.66
N GLY A 75 -5.96 16.15 -5.42
CA GLY A 75 -7.22 15.47 -5.11
C GLY A 75 -8.45 16.38 -4.97
N ILE A 76 -8.28 17.70 -4.97
CA ILE A 76 -9.36 18.67 -4.69
C ILE A 76 -9.31 19.80 -5.74
N PHE A 77 -9.63 19.47 -6.99
CA PHE A 77 -10.26 20.46 -7.87
C PHE A 77 -11.77 20.24 -7.80
N PRO A 78 -12.50 20.96 -6.93
CA PRO A 78 -13.94 21.05 -7.05
C PRO A 78 -14.23 21.88 -8.30
N GLY A 79 -15.09 21.36 -9.16
CA GLY A 79 -15.57 21.92 -10.42
C GLY A 79 -15.26 23.39 -10.68
N SER A 80 -14.39 23.62 -11.65
CA SER A 80 -14.50 24.81 -12.49
C SER A 80 -15.73 24.61 -13.37
N GLY A 81 -16.89 24.97 -12.80
CA GLY A 81 -18.06 25.35 -13.59
C GLY A 81 -17.79 26.72 -14.22
N GLY A 82 -18.15 26.87 -15.49
CA GLY A 82 -18.11 28.17 -16.17
C GLY A 82 -18.02 28.06 -17.68
N GLY A 83 -19.16 27.81 -18.33
CA GLY A 83 -19.24 27.80 -19.80
C GLY A 83 -20.67 27.81 -20.32
N ALA A 84 -21.49 28.75 -19.84
CA ALA A 84 -22.79 29.06 -20.43
C ALA A 84 -22.60 29.99 -21.65
N ARG A 85 -23.11 29.59 -22.83
CA ARG A 85 -23.89 30.37 -23.82
C ARG A 85 -23.80 29.72 -25.21
N GLY A 86 -24.96 29.53 -25.84
CA GLY A 86 -25.04 29.12 -27.24
C GLY A 86 -26.40 28.55 -27.64
N ASP A 87 -27.39 29.44 -27.72
CA ASP A 87 -28.73 29.23 -28.27
C ASP A 87 -28.69 28.95 -29.79
N SER A 88 -29.49 27.98 -30.28
CA SER A 88 -30.23 28.03 -31.56
C SER A 88 -30.81 26.66 -31.95
N THR A 89 -32.13 26.59 -31.86
CA THR A 89 -33.08 26.06 -32.86
C THR A 89 -32.66 24.90 -33.78
N GLY A 90 -33.38 23.77 -33.66
CA GLY A 90 -33.39 22.72 -34.67
C GLY A 90 -34.47 21.69 -34.40
N ALA A 91 -35.70 21.99 -34.83
CA ALA A 91 -36.83 21.07 -34.81
C ALA A 91 -36.57 19.87 -35.74
N ALA A 92 -36.88 18.66 -35.27
CA ALA A 92 -37.32 17.57 -36.13
C ALA A 92 -38.14 16.56 -35.31
N ALA A 93 -39.39 16.42 -35.74
CA ALA A 93 -40.37 15.49 -35.23
C ALA A 93 -39.95 14.04 -35.45
N GLY A 94 -40.33 13.17 -34.53
CA GLY A 94 -40.16 11.73 -34.65
C GLY A 94 -41.02 11.01 -33.62
N ALA A 95 -42.31 10.90 -33.93
CA ALA A 95 -43.29 10.13 -33.18
C ALA A 95 -43.02 8.62 -33.31
N ALA A 96 -43.15 7.89 -32.19
CA ALA A 96 -43.70 6.53 -32.07
C ALA A 96 -43.36 6.06 -30.63
N ASP A 97 -44.29 6.04 -29.68
CA ASP A 97 -45.41 5.10 -29.53
C ASP A 97 -45.00 3.81 -28.79
N GLY A 98 -45.83 3.44 -27.81
CA GLY A 98 -45.99 2.07 -27.32
C GLY A 98 -45.13 1.61 -26.13
N GLY A 99 -45.78 1.51 -24.96
CA GLY A 99 -45.68 0.27 -24.17
C GLY A 99 -45.07 0.35 -22.77
N GLY A 100 -45.84 0.84 -21.79
CA GLY A 100 -45.86 0.18 -20.47
C GLY A 100 -46.47 -1.23 -20.59
N PRO A 101 -46.37 -2.11 -19.58
CA PRO A 101 -46.83 -1.76 -18.23
C PRO A 101 -46.07 -2.44 -17.06
N ALA A 102 -46.61 -2.16 -15.88
CA ALA A 102 -46.69 -3.04 -14.71
C ALA A 102 -45.55 -2.97 -13.69
N ALA A 103 -45.81 -2.09 -12.72
CA ALA A 103 -45.41 -2.25 -11.33
C ALA A 103 -45.73 -3.67 -10.81
N ALA A 104 -44.71 -4.35 -10.30
CA ALA A 104 -44.87 -5.47 -9.39
C ALA A 104 -44.31 -5.05 -8.02
N ALA A 105 -45.20 -4.54 -7.18
CA ALA A 105 -44.96 -4.38 -5.76
C ALA A 105 -44.90 -5.78 -5.14
N ALA A 106 -43.69 -6.26 -4.84
CA ALA A 106 -43.49 -7.43 -4.01
C ALA A 106 -43.68 -7.04 -2.53
N ALA A 107 -44.90 -7.20 -2.05
CA ALA A 107 -45.22 -7.23 -0.63
C ALA A 107 -44.57 -8.47 -0.01
N VAL A 108 -43.49 -8.27 0.75
CA VAL A 108 -42.97 -9.30 1.65
C VAL A 108 -43.72 -9.17 2.96
N THR A 109 -44.58 -10.15 3.19
CA THR A 109 -45.31 -10.40 4.42
C THR A 109 -44.35 -10.54 5.60
N ALA A 110 -44.51 -9.63 6.56
CA ALA A 110 -44.01 -9.78 7.91
C ALA A 110 -44.65 -11.03 8.54
N THR A 111 -43.81 -12.02 8.88
CA THR A 111 -44.21 -13.09 9.81
C THR A 111 -43.53 -12.78 11.13
N ASP A 112 -44.37 -12.40 12.07
CA ASP A 112 -44.11 -12.17 13.48
C ASP A 112 -43.64 -13.49 14.12
N ALA A 113 -42.38 -13.54 14.56
CA ALA A 113 -41.85 -14.62 15.37
C ALA A 113 -41.11 -13.98 16.55
N ALA A 114 -41.80 -13.99 17.68
CA ALA A 114 -41.32 -13.49 18.96
C ALA A 114 -39.95 -14.10 19.35
N PRO A 115 -38.95 -13.30 19.75
CA PRO A 115 -37.78 -13.82 20.42
C PRO A 115 -38.13 -14.11 21.88
N THR A 116 -38.22 -15.40 22.21
CA THR A 116 -38.29 -15.87 23.59
C THR A 116 -36.99 -15.50 24.30
N THR A 117 -37.08 -14.62 25.28
CA THR A 117 -35.99 -14.27 26.20
C THR A 117 -35.73 -15.47 27.10
N THR A 118 -34.87 -16.39 26.67
CA THR A 118 -34.31 -17.42 27.55
C THR A 118 -32.95 -16.94 28.02
N THR A 119 -32.89 -16.48 29.26
CA THR A 119 -31.67 -16.20 30.02
C THR A 119 -31.00 -17.52 30.38
N PRO A 120 -29.81 -17.87 29.83
CA PRO A 120 -29.01 -18.94 30.41
C PRO A 120 -28.27 -18.38 31.63
N ALA A 121 -28.74 -18.78 32.80
CA ALA A 121 -28.00 -18.65 34.04
C ALA A 121 -26.72 -19.50 33.98
N GLY A 122 -25.62 -18.90 34.44
CA GLY A 122 -24.49 -19.54 35.09
C GLY A 122 -24.03 -20.92 34.60
N GLY A 123 -23.06 -20.93 33.69
CA GLY A 123 -22.19 -22.09 33.45
C GLY A 123 -20.75 -21.61 33.36
N GLY A 124 -19.98 -21.79 34.43
CA GLY A 124 -18.58 -21.40 34.51
C GLY A 124 -17.75 -22.13 33.46
N SER A 125 -17.23 -21.38 32.49
CA SER A 125 -16.30 -21.91 31.50
C SER A 125 -14.89 -21.93 32.09
N ALA A 126 -14.59 -23.01 32.79
CA ALA A 126 -13.25 -23.37 33.20
C ALA A 126 -12.52 -24.04 32.03
N GLY A 127 -11.37 -23.48 31.63
CA GLY A 127 -10.21 -24.28 31.26
C GLY A 127 -10.11 -24.84 29.85
N GLY A 128 -10.68 -24.20 28.83
CA GLY A 128 -10.33 -24.49 27.43
C GLY A 128 -8.95 -23.96 27.04
N ARG A 129 -7.88 -24.60 27.52
CA ARG A 129 -6.51 -24.34 27.03
C ARG A 129 -6.36 -24.95 25.64
N GLY A 130 -6.11 -24.13 24.63
CA GLY A 130 -5.45 -24.59 23.39
C GLY A 130 -5.86 -23.92 22.08
N GLY A 131 -7.00 -23.25 22.01
CA GLY A 131 -7.36 -22.46 20.82
C GLY A 131 -6.71 -21.09 20.91
N GLY A 132 -5.67 -20.83 20.12
CA GLY A 132 -4.95 -19.54 20.07
C GLY A 132 -5.91 -18.38 19.83
N ARG A 133 -6.42 -17.79 20.91
CA ARG A 133 -7.34 -16.66 20.86
C ARG A 133 -6.56 -15.47 20.30
N LEU A 134 -7.05 -14.91 19.19
CA LEU A 134 -6.47 -13.73 18.58
C LEU A 134 -6.50 -12.57 19.58
N GLU A 135 -5.35 -11.94 19.80
CA GLU A 135 -5.26 -10.71 20.57
C GLU A 135 -5.69 -9.54 19.68
N VAL A 136 -6.80 -8.88 20.04
CA VAL A 136 -7.30 -7.72 19.29
C VAL A 136 -6.99 -6.44 20.06
N VAL A 137 -6.05 -5.65 19.54
CA VAL A 137 -5.67 -4.36 20.10
C VAL A 137 -6.43 -3.25 19.36
N VAL A 138 -7.35 -2.59 20.06
CA VAL A 138 -8.07 -1.42 19.53
C VAL A 138 -7.26 -0.15 19.74
N VAL A 139 -6.81 0.46 18.64
CA VAL A 139 -6.08 1.72 18.63
C VAL A 139 -7.04 2.88 18.34
N ASP A 140 -7.36 3.65 19.39
CA ASP A 140 -8.20 4.86 19.26
C ASP A 140 -7.32 6.10 19.04
N PRO A 141 -7.37 6.76 17.87
CA PRO A 141 -6.59 7.98 17.62
C PRO A 141 -7.05 9.17 18.49
N GLN A 142 -8.31 9.17 18.91
CA GLN A 142 -8.94 10.24 19.71
C GLN A 142 -8.74 10.08 21.23
N ARG A 143 -7.76 9.26 21.67
CA ARG A 143 -7.48 8.99 23.10
C ARG A 143 -7.28 10.23 23.97
N LYS A 144 -6.97 11.39 23.36
CA LYS A 144 -6.73 12.66 24.07
C LYS A 144 -8.02 13.41 24.45
N ALA A 145 -9.19 13.07 23.90
CA ALA A 145 -10.45 13.73 24.25
C ALA A 145 -10.99 13.20 25.59
N ARG A 146 -10.90 14.00 26.66
CA ARG A 146 -11.06 13.57 28.07
C ARG A 146 -12.48 13.21 28.54
N HIS A 147 -13.54 13.40 27.75
CA HIS A 147 -14.92 13.41 28.28
C HIS A 147 -15.88 12.30 27.81
N LEU A 148 -15.42 11.23 27.16
CA LEU A 148 -16.31 10.19 26.60
C LEU A 148 -16.09 8.76 27.16
N ASN A 149 -15.91 8.62 28.47
CA ASN A 149 -15.38 7.36 29.04
C ASN A 149 -16.37 6.18 29.14
N ARG A 150 -17.68 6.41 29.21
CA ARG A 150 -18.64 5.32 29.50
C ARG A 150 -19.17 4.59 28.25
N THR A 151 -19.38 5.29 27.14
CA THR A 151 -19.73 4.68 25.83
C THR A 151 -18.56 3.95 25.19
N ARG A 152 -17.33 4.26 25.62
CA ARG A 152 -16.08 3.74 25.07
C ARG A 152 -15.88 2.24 25.28
N HIS A 153 -16.25 1.68 26.44
CA HIS A 153 -16.05 0.25 26.68
C HIS A 153 -16.92 -0.60 25.74
N LYS A 154 -18.22 -0.29 25.64
CA LYS A 154 -19.14 -1.00 24.73
C LYS A 154 -18.71 -0.87 23.27
N GLN A 155 -18.27 0.33 22.84
CA GLN A 155 -17.74 0.55 21.49
C GLN A 155 -16.46 -0.25 21.23
N LYS A 156 -15.52 -0.26 22.19
CA LYS A 156 -14.27 -1.00 22.09
C LYS A 156 -14.53 -2.51 22.00
N THR A 157 -15.41 -3.05 22.84
CA THR A 157 -15.80 -4.46 22.79
C THR A 157 -16.47 -4.79 21.45
N GLY A 158 -17.43 -3.99 21.00
CA GLY A 158 -18.08 -4.21 19.69
C GLY A 158 -17.14 -4.05 18.48
N LEU A 159 -16.08 -3.23 18.57
CA LEU A 159 -15.04 -3.17 17.54
C LEU A 159 -14.16 -4.42 17.58
N ALA A 160 -13.76 -4.86 18.77
CA ALA A 160 -12.93 -6.05 18.95
C ALA A 160 -13.65 -7.32 18.46
N ASP A 161 -14.95 -7.47 18.75
CA ASP A 161 -15.76 -8.59 18.30
C ASP A 161 -15.89 -8.60 16.77
N ARG A 162 -16.15 -7.43 16.15
CA ARG A 162 -16.20 -7.30 14.68
C ARG A 162 -14.87 -7.61 14.02
N ALA A 163 -13.76 -7.11 14.58
CA ALA A 163 -12.42 -7.41 14.08
C ALA A 163 -12.11 -8.90 14.20
N SER A 164 -12.43 -9.52 15.34
CA SER A 164 -12.24 -10.96 15.56
C SER A 164 -13.05 -11.79 14.54
N ALA A 165 -14.31 -11.44 14.31
CA ALA A 165 -15.16 -12.11 13.33
C ALA A 165 -14.63 -11.94 11.89
N ALA A 166 -14.14 -10.75 11.55
CA ALA A 166 -13.54 -10.49 10.25
C ALA A 166 -12.25 -11.31 10.04
N VAL A 167 -11.33 -11.31 11.00
CA VAL A 167 -10.09 -12.10 10.93
C VAL A 167 -10.41 -13.60 10.89
N ALA A 168 -11.39 -14.07 11.66
CA ALA A 168 -11.81 -15.47 11.62
C ALA A 168 -12.28 -15.91 10.22
N ARG A 169 -13.01 -15.05 9.49
CA ARG A 169 -13.41 -15.31 8.10
C ARG A 169 -12.20 -15.37 7.17
N VAL A 170 -11.31 -14.37 7.25
CA VAL A 170 -10.08 -14.35 6.44
C VAL A 170 -9.22 -15.58 6.72
N MET A 171 -9.07 -15.97 7.98
CA MET A 171 -8.31 -17.16 8.37
C MET A 171 -8.95 -18.45 7.86
N ALA A 172 -10.28 -18.52 7.76
CA ALA A 172 -10.96 -19.67 7.14
C ALA A 172 -10.61 -19.76 5.65
N ASP A 173 -10.69 -18.64 4.92
CA ASP A 173 -10.34 -18.58 3.50
C ASP A 173 -8.87 -18.91 3.25
N VAL A 174 -7.97 -18.34 4.05
CA VAL A 174 -6.51 -18.55 3.97
C VAL A 174 -6.14 -20.00 4.28
N ARG A 175 -6.86 -20.69 5.17
CA ARG A 175 -6.57 -22.11 5.48
C ARG A 175 -6.89 -23.04 4.32
N THR A 176 -7.88 -22.70 3.50
CA THR A 176 -8.26 -23.49 2.31
C THR A 176 -7.57 -23.03 1.03
N ALA A 177 -6.78 -21.96 1.10
CA ALA A 177 -6.12 -21.39 -0.06
C ALA A 177 -5.11 -22.35 -0.69
N PRO A 178 -5.04 -22.43 -2.04
CA PRO A 178 -4.06 -23.25 -2.73
C PRO A 178 -2.64 -22.71 -2.50
N VAL A 179 -1.66 -23.61 -2.54
CA VAL A 179 -0.24 -23.29 -2.37
C VAL A 179 0.48 -23.35 -3.71
N LEU A 180 1.08 -22.23 -4.13
CA LEU A 180 1.92 -22.13 -5.31
C LEU A 180 3.38 -22.10 -4.85
N ALA A 181 4.11 -23.17 -5.17
CA ALA A 181 5.55 -23.22 -5.01
C ALA A 181 6.23 -22.51 -6.19
N ILE A 182 7.10 -21.56 -5.87
CA ILE A 182 7.82 -20.70 -6.79
C ILE A 182 9.31 -21.00 -6.63
N ASP A 183 10.00 -21.35 -7.72
CA ASP A 183 11.45 -21.59 -7.72
C ASP A 183 12.27 -20.28 -7.83
N GLU A 184 11.75 -19.20 -7.25
CA GLU A 184 12.41 -17.90 -7.20
C GLU A 184 12.81 -17.54 -5.78
N GLY A 185 13.72 -16.58 -5.64
CA GLY A 185 14.17 -16.11 -4.34
C GLY A 185 13.06 -15.38 -3.56
N ALA A 186 13.18 -15.39 -2.23
CA ALA A 186 12.32 -14.65 -1.32
C ALA A 186 12.06 -13.18 -1.71
N GLU A 187 13.06 -12.50 -2.29
CA GLU A 187 12.95 -11.11 -2.77
C GLU A 187 11.93 -10.94 -3.89
N PHE A 188 11.79 -11.94 -4.76
CA PHE A 188 10.79 -11.91 -5.82
C PHE A 188 9.38 -12.00 -5.23
N VAL A 189 9.15 -12.93 -4.29
CA VAL A 189 7.84 -13.10 -3.65
C VAL A 189 7.47 -11.88 -2.80
N ARG A 190 8.44 -11.26 -2.11
CA ARG A 190 8.22 -9.98 -1.40
C ARG A 190 7.85 -8.85 -2.34
N ARG A 191 8.49 -8.77 -3.50
CA ARG A 191 8.16 -7.75 -4.52
C ARG A 191 6.75 -7.97 -5.07
N LEU A 192 6.41 -9.21 -5.39
CA LEU A 192 5.07 -9.57 -5.86
C LEU A 192 3.99 -9.23 -4.82
N ALA A 193 4.25 -9.45 -3.53
CA ALA A 193 3.33 -9.11 -2.44
C ALA A 193 3.26 -7.60 -2.14
N GLY A 194 4.29 -6.82 -2.50
CA GLY A 194 4.34 -5.37 -2.29
C GLY A 194 3.70 -4.56 -3.41
N GLU A 195 3.65 -5.09 -4.62
CA GLU A 195 2.96 -4.45 -5.75
C GLU A 195 1.43 -4.57 -5.60
N PRO A 196 0.65 -3.58 -6.07
CA PRO A 196 -0.79 -3.74 -6.20
C PRO A 196 -1.08 -4.91 -7.15
N SER A 197 -2.18 -5.63 -6.89
CA SER A 197 -2.45 -6.96 -7.42
C SER A 197 -1.91 -7.15 -8.86
N ILE A 198 -1.07 -8.18 -9.06
CA ILE A 198 -0.54 -8.57 -10.36
C ILE A 198 -1.65 -8.82 -11.39
N LEU A 199 -2.86 -9.14 -10.94
CA LEU A 199 -4.04 -9.28 -11.79
C LEU A 199 -4.51 -7.95 -12.40
N SER A 200 -4.01 -6.81 -11.90
CA SER A 200 -4.22 -5.52 -12.52
C SER A 200 -3.18 -5.29 -13.62
N ASP A 201 -3.61 -4.74 -14.76
CA ASP A 201 -2.73 -4.38 -15.87
C ASP A 201 -1.52 -3.54 -15.41
N SER A 202 -1.75 -2.65 -14.44
CA SER A 202 -0.70 -1.80 -13.88
C SER A 202 0.33 -2.57 -13.05
N GLY A 203 -0.12 -3.54 -12.24
CA GLY A 203 0.75 -4.41 -11.43
C GLY A 203 1.54 -5.37 -12.31
N TYR A 204 0.87 -6.01 -13.29
CA TYR A 204 1.51 -6.87 -14.28
C TYR A 204 2.58 -6.13 -15.09
N LYS A 205 2.27 -4.93 -15.59
CA LYS A 205 3.22 -4.10 -16.34
C LYS A 205 4.44 -3.72 -15.50
N ARG A 206 4.24 -3.28 -14.24
CA ARG A 206 5.37 -2.98 -13.33
C ARG A 206 6.24 -4.21 -13.07
N MET A 207 5.63 -5.36 -12.80
CA MET A 207 6.36 -6.60 -12.54
C MET A 207 7.17 -7.06 -13.76
N THR A 208 6.61 -6.94 -14.97
CA THR A 208 7.30 -7.33 -16.21
C THR A 208 8.41 -6.35 -16.61
N GLU A 209 8.24 -5.04 -16.37
CA GLU A 209 9.27 -4.02 -16.63
C GLU A 209 10.50 -4.19 -15.73
N LEU A 210 10.31 -4.55 -14.47
CA LEU A 210 11.38 -4.75 -13.49
C LEU A 210 12.09 -6.11 -13.61
N SER A 211 11.62 -6.99 -14.50
CA SER A 211 12.06 -8.37 -14.59
C SER A 211 12.86 -8.66 -15.86
N SER A 212 13.78 -9.61 -15.74
CA SER A 212 14.59 -10.11 -16.86
C SER A 212 13.70 -10.75 -17.93
N ALA A 213 14.18 -10.88 -19.16
CA ALA A 213 13.42 -11.49 -20.25
C ALA A 213 12.95 -12.92 -19.91
N HIS A 214 13.77 -13.70 -19.21
CA HIS A 214 13.41 -15.05 -18.76
C HIS A 214 12.26 -15.02 -17.73
N HIS A 215 12.33 -14.09 -16.78
CA HIS A 215 11.30 -13.96 -15.74
C HIS A 215 9.97 -13.45 -16.29
N ARG A 216 9.94 -12.74 -17.42
CA ARG A 216 8.68 -12.26 -18.02
C ARG A 216 7.76 -13.40 -18.45
N ALA A 217 8.32 -14.47 -19.02
CA ALA A 217 7.55 -15.66 -19.37
C ALA A 217 6.97 -16.32 -18.11
N TYR A 218 7.78 -16.45 -17.06
CA TYR A 218 7.35 -16.98 -15.77
C TYR A 218 6.23 -16.13 -15.13
N ILE A 219 6.36 -14.80 -15.17
CA ILE A 219 5.35 -13.87 -14.66
C ILE A 219 4.03 -14.00 -15.44
N ALA A 220 4.07 -14.22 -16.76
CA ALA A 220 2.89 -14.44 -17.58
C ALA A 220 2.17 -15.75 -17.19
N GLU A 221 2.90 -16.84 -16.99
CA GLU A 221 2.33 -18.11 -16.51
C GLU A 221 1.71 -17.97 -15.11
N LEU A 222 2.43 -17.30 -14.21
CA LEU A 222 1.95 -17.01 -12.87
C LEU A 222 0.66 -16.18 -12.90
N HIS A 223 0.58 -15.17 -13.77
CA HIS A 223 -0.62 -14.37 -13.97
C HIS A 223 -1.82 -15.23 -14.40
N THR A 224 -1.64 -16.08 -15.42
CA THR A 224 -2.70 -16.99 -15.89
C THR A 224 -3.16 -17.97 -14.80
N LEU A 225 -2.24 -18.47 -13.97
CA LEU A 225 -2.59 -19.34 -12.84
C LEU A 225 -3.39 -18.60 -11.77
N LEU A 226 -2.97 -17.38 -11.41
CA LEU A 226 -3.67 -16.57 -10.41
C LEU A 226 -5.08 -16.16 -10.90
N GLU A 227 -5.23 -15.81 -12.18
CA GLU A 227 -6.55 -15.56 -12.79
C GLU A 227 -7.45 -16.80 -12.71
N ARG A 228 -6.89 -17.99 -12.93
CA ARG A 228 -7.65 -19.24 -12.83
C ARG A 228 -8.17 -19.44 -11.41
N TYR A 229 -7.33 -19.28 -10.40
CA TYR A 229 -7.76 -19.38 -9.00
C TYR A 229 -8.80 -18.33 -8.64
N GLN A 230 -8.70 -17.12 -9.18
CA GLN A 230 -9.71 -16.09 -9.00
C GLN A 230 -11.06 -16.50 -9.61
N ARG A 231 -11.04 -17.07 -10.82
CA ARG A 231 -12.25 -17.62 -11.47
C ARG A 231 -12.86 -18.79 -10.72
N ASP A 232 -12.03 -19.60 -10.06
CA ASP A 232 -12.46 -20.70 -9.18
C ASP A 232 -13.02 -20.20 -7.83
N GLY A 233 -13.08 -18.87 -7.61
CA GLY A 233 -13.64 -18.25 -6.41
C GLY A 233 -12.68 -18.18 -5.22
N CYS A 234 -11.39 -18.44 -5.43
CA CYS A 234 -10.39 -18.28 -4.38
C CYS A 234 -10.16 -16.78 -4.11
N THR A 235 -10.18 -16.40 -2.83
CA THR A 235 -9.88 -15.01 -2.40
C THR A 235 -8.40 -14.83 -2.03
N HIS A 236 -7.73 -15.92 -1.66
CA HIS A 236 -6.34 -15.94 -1.22
C HIS A 236 -5.60 -17.11 -1.84
N VAL A 237 -4.28 -16.95 -1.96
CA VAL A 237 -3.33 -17.97 -2.44
C VAL A 237 -2.08 -17.91 -1.57
N TRP A 238 -1.48 -19.05 -1.23
CA TRP A 238 -0.18 -19.10 -0.59
C TRP A 238 0.92 -19.11 -1.65
N LEU A 239 1.85 -18.18 -1.55
CA LEU A 239 3.06 -18.15 -2.35
C LEU A 239 4.22 -18.66 -1.51
N TYR A 240 4.82 -19.77 -1.92
CA TYR A 240 5.94 -20.40 -1.25
C TYR A 240 7.21 -20.27 -2.10
N ALA A 241 8.18 -19.49 -1.65
CA ALA A 241 9.50 -19.41 -2.27
C ALA A 241 10.35 -20.61 -1.83
N ALA A 242 10.65 -21.52 -2.75
CA ALA A 242 11.53 -22.65 -2.46
C ALA A 242 12.94 -22.17 -2.08
N LYS A 243 13.42 -21.10 -2.73
CA LYS A 243 14.69 -20.45 -2.42
C LYS A 243 14.50 -19.45 -1.29
N GLY A 244 14.74 -19.91 -0.06
CA GLY A 244 14.73 -19.09 1.16
C GLY A 244 13.58 -19.39 2.12
N ASP A 245 12.82 -20.46 1.87
CA ASP A 245 11.79 -20.99 2.78
C ASP A 245 10.80 -19.91 3.29
N LEU A 246 10.32 -19.08 2.36
CA LEU A 246 9.43 -17.97 2.66
C LEU A 246 8.02 -18.30 2.16
N ALA A 247 7.04 -18.27 3.05
CA ALA A 247 5.62 -18.37 2.71
C ALA A 247 4.90 -17.04 2.98
N ILE A 248 4.18 -16.53 1.98
CA ILE A 248 3.37 -15.32 2.09
C ILE A 248 1.96 -15.59 1.56
N THR A 249 0.94 -15.09 2.27
CA THR A 249 -0.44 -15.06 1.77
C THR A 249 -0.61 -13.91 0.79
N TYR A 250 -1.06 -14.21 -0.41
CA TYR A 250 -1.36 -13.25 -1.47
C TYR A 250 -2.87 -13.17 -1.69
N LYS A 251 -3.39 -11.95 -1.74
CA LYS A 251 -4.81 -11.69 -2.01
C LYS A 251 -5.01 -11.49 -3.52
N LEU A 252 -5.93 -12.26 -4.10
CA LEU A 252 -6.26 -12.18 -5.52
C LEU A 252 -7.10 -10.93 -5.83
#